data_AF-A0A925SMW8-F1
#
_entry.id   AF-A0A925SMW8-F1
#
_cell.length_a   1.000
_cell.length_b   1.000
_cell.length_c   1.000
_cell.angle_alpha   90.00
_cell.angle_beta   90.00
_cell.angle_gamma   90.00
#
_symmetry.space_group_name_H-M   'P 1'
#
loop_
_entity.id
_entity.type
_entity.pdbx_description
1 polymer ?
#
loop_
_entity_poly.entity_id
_entity_poly.type
_entity_poly.pdbx_seq_one_letter_code
_entity_poly.pdbx_strand_id
1 'polypeptide(L)'
;MNQSELDFKQYLLVQVVKALAGLSKEFQFEDITASILRDIKGTLLDNNTKFPVCDSILADREYMLVQEIVWNLIRDGILTPGANRDHLSWPWLRITNEKKFNDLALECKVTTI
;
A
#
# COMPACT_ATOMS: atom_id res chain seq x y z
N MET A 1 15.40 -6.10 -15.79
CA MET A 1 14.27 -5.27 -15.37
C MET A 1 14.20 -4.08 -16.33
N ASN A 2 13.09 -3.88 -17.04
CA ASN A 2 12.97 -2.81 -18.04
C ASN A 2 12.70 -1.46 -17.35
N GLN A 3 13.20 -0.35 -17.90
CA GLN A 3 13.05 1.00 -17.33
C GLN A 3 11.58 1.34 -16.98
N SER A 4 10.64 0.96 -17.85
CA SER A 4 9.20 1.15 -17.63
C SER A 4 8.66 0.46 -16.38
N GLU A 5 9.23 -0.67 -15.97
CA GLU A 5 8.81 -1.38 -14.76
C GLU A 5 9.36 -0.71 -13.49
N LEU A 6 10.58 -0.18 -13.58
CA LEU A 6 11.17 0.61 -12.50
C LEU A 6 10.38 1.90 -12.26
N ASP A 7 10.01 2.60 -13.33
CA ASP A 7 9.19 3.81 -13.26
C ASP A 7 7.80 3.52 -12.67
N PHE A 8 7.21 2.38 -13.02
CA PHE A 8 5.92 1.95 -12.46
C PHE A 8 6.02 1.56 -10.98
N LYS A 9 7.06 0.85 -10.55
CA LYS A 9 7.31 0.57 -9.13
C LYS A 9 7.52 1.85 -8.32
N GLN A 10 8.25 2.82 -8.87
CA GLN A 10 8.43 4.12 -8.23
C GLN A 10 7.10 4.87 -8.09
N TYR A 11 6.26 4.84 -9.13
CA TYR A 11 4.92 5.41 -9.07
C TYR A 11 4.06 4.73 -7.99
N LEU A 12 4.06 3.39 -7.92
CA LEU A 12 3.33 2.64 -6.90
C LEU A 12 3.82 2.97 -5.49
N LEU A 13 5.14 3.11 -5.28
CA LEU A 13 5.71 3.50 -4.00
C LEU A 13 5.15 4.85 -3.53
N VAL A 14 5.07 5.84 -4.42
CA VAL A 14 4.47 7.14 -4.11
C VAL A 14 3.00 6.99 -3.69
N GLN A 15 2.22 6.14 -4.36
CA GLN A 15 0.82 5.91 -3.98
C GLN A 15 0.69 5.21 -2.63
N VAL A 16 1.54 4.22 -2.34
CA VAL A 16 1.61 3.57 -1.02
C VAL A 16 1.89 4.61 0.05
N VAL A 17 2.94 5.43 -0.12
CA VAL A 17 3.32 6.44 0.88
C VAL A 17 2.23 7.49 1.07
N LYS A 18 1.53 7.92 0.01
CA LYS A 18 0.36 8.81 0.12
C LYS A 18 -0.78 8.19 0.91
N ALA A 19 -1.14 6.94 0.62
CA ALA A 19 -2.18 6.24 1.34
C ALA A 19 -1.83 6.12 2.82
N LEU A 20 -0.57 5.80 3.13
CA LEU A 20 -0.06 5.69 4.50
C LEU A 20 -0.06 7.01 5.27
N ALA A 21 0.31 8.12 4.61
CA ALA A 21 0.38 9.44 5.24
C ALA A 21 -0.99 9.98 5.69
N GLY A 22 -2.08 9.51 5.08
CA GLY A 22 -3.45 9.91 5.42
C GLY A 22 -4.14 9.04 6.47
N LEU A 23 -3.49 7.98 6.96
CA LEU A 23 -4.11 7.00 7.85
C LEU A 23 -3.66 7.15 9.31
N SER A 24 -4.55 6.80 10.24
CA SER A 24 -4.22 6.67 11.67
C SER A 24 -3.20 5.55 11.89
N LYS A 25 -2.60 5.49 13.08
CA LYS A 25 -1.44 4.63 13.43
C LYS A 25 -1.55 3.14 13.04
N GLU A 26 -2.74 2.60 12.78
CA GLU A 26 -2.99 1.21 12.39
C GLU A 26 -3.98 1.16 11.22
N PHE A 27 -3.75 0.25 10.26
CA PHE A 27 -4.55 0.13 9.03
C PHE A 27 -4.46 -1.29 8.44
N GLN A 28 -5.45 -1.70 7.64
CA GLN A 28 -5.42 -3.00 6.95
C GLN A 28 -4.66 -2.89 5.62
N PHE A 29 -3.85 -3.92 5.31
CA PHE A 29 -3.16 -3.99 4.01
C PHE A 29 -4.13 -3.99 2.82
N GLU A 30 -5.25 -4.71 2.96
CA GLU A 30 -6.27 -4.83 1.91
C GLU A 30 -6.91 -3.47 1.61
N ASP A 31 -7.20 -2.65 2.63
CA ASP A 31 -7.80 -1.32 2.46
C ASP A 31 -6.88 -0.37 1.69
N ILE A 32 -5.58 -0.38 2.01
CA ILE A 32 -4.57 0.42 1.30
C ILE A 32 -4.45 -0.05 -0.14
N THR A 33 -4.32 -1.35 -0.35
CA THR A 33 -4.14 -1.92 -1.67
C THR A 33 -5.35 -1.64 -2.54
N ALA A 34 -6.56 -1.75 -1.97
CA ALA A 34 -7.80 -1.40 -2.63
C ALA A 34 -7.85 0.08 -3.04
N SER A 35 -7.46 0.98 -2.14
CA SER A 35 -7.44 2.42 -2.44
C SER A 35 -6.47 2.76 -3.56
N ILE A 36 -5.25 2.22 -3.53
CA ILE A 36 -4.24 2.45 -4.56
C ILE A 36 -4.72 1.92 -5.91
N LEU A 37 -5.24 0.69 -5.95
CA LEU A 37 -5.71 0.10 -7.21
C LEU A 37 -6.90 0.87 -7.81
N ARG A 38 -7.79 1.39 -6.96
CA ARG A 38 -8.88 2.29 -7.37
C ARG A 38 -8.35 3.56 -8.01
N ASP A 39 -7.35 4.21 -7.40
CA ASP A 39 -6.79 5.46 -7.91
C ASP A 39 -6.06 5.26 -9.24
N ILE A 40 -5.42 4.11 -9.44
CA ILE A 40 -4.72 3.76 -10.68
C ILE A 40 -5.69 3.44 -11.82
N LYS A 41 -6.75 2.67 -11.52
CA LYS A 41 -7.71 2.20 -12.53
C LYS A 41 -8.89 3.15 -12.73
N GLY A 42 -8.95 4.26 -11.99
CA GLY A 42 -10.04 5.25 -12.06
C GLY A 42 -11.42 4.67 -11.76
N THR A 43 -11.50 3.54 -11.05
CA THR A 43 -12.74 2.77 -10.92
C THR A 43 -13.45 3.11 -9.62
N LEU A 44 -14.65 3.72 -9.72
CA LEU A 44 -15.59 3.89 -8.62
C LEU A 44 -16.02 2.50 -8.09
N LEU A 45 -15.27 1.93 -7.15
CA LEU A 45 -15.78 0.82 -6.35
C LEU A 45 -16.77 1.44 -5.35
N ASP A 46 -18.05 1.22 -5.62
CA ASP A 46 -19.15 1.53 -4.71
C ASP A 46 -18.83 0.91 -3.33
N ASN A 47 -19.05 1.67 -2.26
CA ASN A 47 -18.55 1.40 -0.90
C ASN A 47 -19.06 0.07 -0.29
N ASN A 48 -19.95 -0.64 -0.98
CA ASN A 48 -20.50 -1.94 -0.61
C ASN A 48 -19.98 -3.11 -1.45
N THR A 49 -19.10 -2.85 -2.42
CA THR A 49 -18.48 -3.90 -3.22
C THR A 49 -17.31 -4.44 -2.43
N LYS A 50 -17.50 -5.59 -1.76
CA LYS A 50 -16.40 -6.41 -1.28
C LYS A 50 -15.39 -6.50 -2.42
N PHE A 51 -14.14 -6.17 -2.14
CA PHE A 51 -13.05 -6.29 -3.10
C PHE A 51 -13.22 -7.64 -3.82
N PRO A 52 -13.41 -7.67 -5.15
CA PRO A 52 -13.53 -8.94 -5.82
C PRO A 52 -12.24 -9.68 -5.51
N VAL A 53 -12.39 -10.81 -4.81
CA VAL A 53 -11.32 -11.79 -4.64
C VAL A 53 -10.68 -11.93 -6.01
N CYS A 54 -9.42 -11.52 -6.15
CA CYS A 54 -8.44 -11.78 -7.22
C CYS A 54 -8.92 -12.50 -8.52
N ASP A 55 -10.01 -12.09 -9.16
CA ASP A 55 -10.54 -12.77 -10.35
C ASP A 55 -10.19 -12.03 -11.65
N SER A 56 -9.37 -10.98 -11.56
CA SER A 56 -8.83 -10.26 -12.70
C SER A 56 -7.32 -10.43 -12.72
N ILE A 57 -6.81 -11.11 -13.75
CA ILE A 57 -5.36 -11.28 -14.02
C ILE A 57 -4.60 -9.94 -14.06
N LEU A 58 -5.31 -8.83 -14.30
CA LEU A 58 -4.78 -7.45 -14.27
C LEU A 58 -4.81 -6.81 -12.88
N ALA A 59 -5.43 -7.41 -11.87
CA ALA A 59 -5.33 -6.97 -10.47
C ALA A 59 -4.16 -7.66 -9.76
N ASP A 60 -3.82 -8.89 -10.16
CA ASP A 60 -2.79 -9.70 -9.50
C ASP A 60 -1.39 -9.09 -9.61
N ARG A 61 -1.01 -8.55 -10.78
CA ARG A 61 0.34 -7.99 -10.95
C ARG A 61 0.54 -6.74 -10.07
N GLU A 62 -0.36 -5.78 -10.14
CA GLU A 62 -0.30 -4.56 -9.35
C GLU A 62 -0.45 -4.86 -7.86
N TYR A 63 -1.32 -5.80 -7.49
CA TYR A 63 -1.44 -6.29 -6.12
C TYR A 63 -0.12 -6.88 -5.63
N MET A 64 0.52 -7.76 -6.41
CA MET A 64 1.83 -8.33 -6.07
C MET A 64 2.92 -7.26 -5.95
N LEU A 65 2.88 -6.21 -6.78
CA LEU A 65 3.83 -5.10 -6.70
C LEU A 65 3.61 -4.23 -5.46
N VAL A 66 2.36 -3.93 -5.12
CA VAL A 66 2.02 -3.22 -3.87
C VAL A 66 2.44 -4.06 -2.66
N GLN A 67 2.17 -5.37 -2.70
CA GLN A 67 2.59 -6.32 -1.70
C GLN A 67 4.12 -6.34 -1.54
N GLU A 68 4.88 -6.39 -2.63
CA GLU A 68 6.33 -6.32 -2.63
C GLU A 68 6.84 -5.02 -1.99
N ILE A 69 6.25 -3.88 -2.34
CA ILE A 69 6.60 -2.58 -1.77
C ILE A 69 6.35 -2.57 -0.26
N VAL A 70 5.17 -3.01 0.19
CA VAL A 70 4.85 -3.08 1.62
C VAL A 70 5.81 -4.01 2.36
N TRP A 71 6.17 -5.16 1.76
CA TRP A 71 7.17 -6.07 2.34
C TRP A 71 8.55 -5.42 2.46
N ASN A 72 8.97 -4.63 1.48
CA ASN A 72 10.21 -3.86 1.56
C ASN A 72 10.14 -2.84 2.71
N LEU A 73 9.02 -2.11 2.88
CA LEU A 73 8.85 -1.17 3.98
C LEU A 73 8.88 -1.85 5.36
N ILE A 74 8.36 -3.08 5.47
CA ILE A 74 8.46 -3.89 6.69
C ILE A 74 9.91 -4.29 6.94
N ARG A 75 10.60 -4.81 5.92
CA ARG A 75 12.02 -5.20 6.01
C ARG A 75 12.91 -4.02 6.42
N ASP A 76 12.60 -2.83 5.92
CA ASP A 76 13.36 -1.61 6.21
C ASP A 76 13.00 -1.01 7.60
N GLY A 77 12.04 -1.61 8.31
CA GLY A 77 11.61 -1.26 9.65
C GLY A 77 10.73 -0.01 9.72
N ILE A 78 10.16 0.41 8.59
CA ILE A 78 9.22 1.54 8.49
C ILE A 78 7.84 1.08 8.97
N LEU A 79 7.43 -0.11 8.53
CA LEU A 79 6.17 -0.75 8.90
C LEU A 79 6.41 -1.96 9.80
N THR A 80 5.45 -2.24 10.67
CA THR A 80 5.37 -3.52 11.39
C THR A 80 4.02 -4.16 11.11
N PRO A 81 4.00 -5.43 10.66
CA PRO A 81 2.77 -6.19 10.57
C PRO A 81 2.35 -6.69 11.95
N GLY A 82 1.06 -6.92 12.15
CA GLY A 82 0.67 -7.85 13.19
C GLY A 82 -0.64 -8.57 12.90
N ALA A 83 -1.02 -9.41 13.86
CA ALA A 83 -2.18 -10.29 13.76
C ALA A 83 -3.42 -9.58 14.31
N ASN A 84 -4.45 -9.36 13.47
CA ASN A 84 -5.74 -8.92 13.98
C ASN A 84 -6.38 -10.15 14.63
N ARG A 85 -6.88 -10.04 15.87
CA ARG A 85 -7.61 -11.13 16.50
C ARG A 85 -8.95 -11.38 15.80
N ASP A 86 -9.50 -10.37 15.14
CA ASP A 86 -10.83 -10.38 14.55
C ASP A 86 -10.84 -10.66 13.04
N HIS A 87 -9.68 -10.56 12.37
CA HIS A 87 -9.52 -10.82 10.94
C HIS A 87 -8.28 -11.67 10.68
N LEU A 88 -8.51 -12.90 10.21
CA LEU A 88 -7.46 -13.87 9.82
C LEU A 88 -6.88 -13.59 8.43
N SER A 89 -7.47 -12.65 7.67
CA SER A 89 -6.84 -12.15 6.46
C SER A 89 -5.60 -11.34 6.83
N TRP A 90 -4.68 -11.29 5.86
CA TRP A 90 -3.32 -10.80 5.97
C TRP A 90 -3.22 -9.36 6.56
N PRO A 91 -2.07 -8.97 7.13
CA PRO A 91 -1.99 -8.33 8.44
C PRO A 91 -2.46 -6.88 8.50
N TRP A 92 -2.81 -6.44 9.72
CA TRP A 92 -2.76 -5.03 10.04
C TRP A 92 -1.33 -4.54 9.98
N LEU A 93 -1.17 -3.30 9.56
CA LEU A 93 0.10 -2.62 9.40
C LEU A 93 0.09 -1.35 10.25
N ARG A 94 1.26 -1.04 10.80
CA ARG A 94 1.49 0.17 11.57
C ARG A 94 2.81 0.79 11.17
N ILE A 95 2.83 2.12 11.06
CA ILE A 95 4.08 2.88 10.97
C ILE A 95 4.78 2.80 12.34
N THR A 96 5.95 2.18 12.36
CA THR A 96 6.75 1.97 13.58
C THR A 96 7.98 2.86 13.65
N ASN A 97 8.41 3.42 12.53
CA ASN A 97 9.50 4.39 12.48
C ASN A 97 9.07 5.64 11.72
N GLU A 98 8.45 6.58 12.44
CA GLU A 98 7.94 7.84 11.87
C GLU A 98 9.05 8.66 11.21
N LYS A 99 10.26 8.66 11.77
CA LYS A 99 11.40 9.37 11.16
C LYS A 99 11.72 8.81 9.77
N LYS A 100 11.95 7.50 9.66
CA LYS A 100 12.23 6.86 8.36
C LYS A 100 11.07 7.02 7.39
N PHE A 101 9.84 6.96 7.89
CA PHE A 101 8.65 7.19 7.07
C PHE A 101 8.62 8.63 6.51
N ASN A 102 8.91 9.63 7.34
CA ASN A 102 8.94 11.03 6.93
C ASN A 102 10.07 11.31 5.94
N ASP A 103 11.25 10.71 6.14
CA ASP A 103 12.37 10.79 5.19
C ASP A 103 11.95 10.22 3.82
N LEU A 104 11.31 9.04 3.80
CA LEU A 104 10.77 8.42 2.59
C LEU A 104 9.65 9.26 1.94
N ALA A 105 8.76 9.86 2.75
CA ALA A 105 7.69 10.71 2.26
C ALA A 105 8.25 11.97 1.58
N LEU A 106 9.31 12.55 2.12
CA LEU A 106 10.03 13.66 1.52
C LEU A 106 10.63 13.28 0.16
N GLU A 107 11.30 12.12 0.07
CA GLU A 107 11.82 11.57 -1.19
C GLU A 107 10.72 11.36 -2.23
N CYS A 108 9.55 10.89 -1.77
CA CYS A 108 8.36 10.69 -2.60
C CYS A 108 7.59 11.99 -2.90
N LYS A 109 8.03 13.14 -2.36
CA LYS A 109 7.34 14.44 -2.45
C LYS A 109 5.88 14.39 -1.95
N VAL A 110 5.66 13.66 -0.87
CA VAL A 110 4.36 13.50 -0.20
C VAL A 110 4.37 14.28 1.10
N THR A 111 3.34 15.12 1.31
CA THR A 111 3.15 15.85 2.57
C THR A 111 2.48 14.93 3.60
N THR A 112 3.14 14.71 4.73
CA THR A 112 2.55 14.04 5.91
C THR A 112 1.84 15.09 6.78
N ILE A 113 0.64 14.78 7.29
CA ILE A 113 -0.18 15.69 8.12
C ILE A 113 0.13 15.49 9.60
#